data_AF-A0A0S3SHJ1-F1
#
_entry.id   AF-A0A0S3SHJ1-F1
#
_cell.length_a   1.000
_cell.length_b   1.000
_cell.length_c   1.000
_cell.angle_alpha   90.00
_cell.angle_beta   90.00
_cell.angle_gamma   90.00
#
_symmetry.space_group_name_H-M   'P 1'
#
loop_
_entity.id
_entity.type
_entity.pdbx_description
1 polymer ?
#
loop_
_entity_poly.entity_id
_entity_poly.type
_entity_poly.pdbx_seq_one_letter_code
_entity_poly.pdbx_strand_id
1 'polypeptide(L)'
;MTVQHQTFVKGASINIPPLFTGENYAFQKVRKQIFMKSIDSEIWKTVTNGPLVPTVLINNSQESKPREQWNIDDIRRSQQDVRARNIISYALTVDEFYRISTCKTAQEMWKMLRVTREGTDDVRRAKRV
;
A
#
# COMPACT_ATOMS: atom_id res chain seq x y z
N MET A 1 30.62 10.63 -23.07
CA MET A 1 29.94 10.09 -21.87
C MET A 1 28.76 10.98 -21.56
N THR A 2 27.58 10.66 -22.09
CA THR A 2 26.38 11.47 -21.87
C THR A 2 25.74 10.98 -20.58
N VAL A 3 25.82 11.79 -19.52
CA VAL A 3 25.04 11.55 -18.31
C VAL A 3 23.59 11.77 -18.70
N GLN A 4 22.86 10.67 -18.94
CA GLN A 4 21.42 10.75 -19.10
C GLN A 4 20.85 11.16 -17.75
N HIS A 5 20.55 12.44 -17.61
CA HIS A 5 19.70 12.93 -16.54
C HIS A 5 18.38 12.18 -16.66
N GLN A 6 18.10 11.28 -15.74
CA GLN A 6 16.85 10.53 -15.72
C GLN A 6 15.72 11.54 -15.48
N THR A 7 15.10 11.98 -16.56
CA THR A 7 13.97 12.91 -16.54
C THR A 7 12.80 12.25 -15.84
N PHE A 8 12.14 12.98 -14.94
CA PHE A 8 11.01 12.48 -14.17
C PHE A 8 9.83 12.17 -15.11
N VAL A 9 9.70 10.92 -15.54
CA VAL A 9 8.55 10.43 -16.29
C VAL A 9 7.32 10.40 -15.37
N LYS A 10 6.15 10.81 -15.91
CA LYS A 10 4.78 10.74 -15.37
C LYS A 10 4.67 10.25 -13.90
N GLY A 11 4.46 11.19 -12.97
CA GLY A 11 4.57 10.99 -11.52
C GLY A 11 5.26 12.14 -10.77
N ALA A 12 5.55 13.24 -11.46
CA ALA A 12 6.15 14.47 -10.90
C ALA A 12 5.12 15.46 -10.33
N SER A 13 3.91 15.01 -10.04
CA SER A 13 2.87 15.83 -9.40
C SER A 13 2.71 15.40 -7.95
N ILE A 14 2.63 16.36 -7.03
CA ILE A 14 2.34 16.11 -5.61
C ILE A 14 0.96 15.45 -5.39
N ASN A 15 0.10 15.47 -6.41
CA ASN A 15 -1.24 14.89 -6.37
C ASN A 15 -1.36 13.56 -7.11
N ILE A 16 -0.33 13.16 -7.87
CA ILE A 16 -0.37 11.93 -8.68
C ILE A 16 0.54 10.89 -8.02
N PRO A 17 -0.01 9.72 -7.62
CA PRO A 17 0.79 8.63 -7.07
C PRO A 17 1.96 8.27 -8.02
N PRO A 18 3.18 8.06 -7.50
CA PRO A 18 4.33 7.71 -8.32
C PRO A 18 4.11 6.34 -9.00
N LEU A 19 4.34 6.29 -10.31
CA LEU A 19 4.13 5.09 -11.12
C LEU A 19 5.02 3.93 -10.67
N PHE A 20 4.47 2.74 -10.72
CA PHE A 20 5.09 1.49 -10.32
C PHE A 20 5.30 0.57 -11.53
N THR A 21 6.41 0.78 -12.23
CA THR A 21 6.84 -0.08 -13.34
C THR A 21 7.58 -1.32 -12.85
N GLY A 22 8.13 -1.23 -11.63
CA GLY A 22 8.97 -2.20 -10.94
C GLY A 22 10.34 -2.47 -11.57
N GLU A 23 10.78 -1.64 -12.52
CA GLU A 23 12.17 -1.61 -13.03
C GLU A 23 13.17 -1.11 -11.96
N ASN A 24 12.72 -0.21 -11.08
CA ASN A 24 13.47 0.21 -9.90
C ASN A 24 12.58 0.12 -8.65
N TYR A 25 12.22 -1.11 -8.30
CA TYR A 25 11.26 -1.40 -7.23
C TYR A 25 11.67 -0.77 -5.89
N ALA A 26 12.95 -0.85 -5.51
CA ALA A 26 13.45 -0.29 -4.25
C ALA A 26 13.23 1.22 -4.17
N PHE A 27 13.58 1.95 -5.23
CA PHE A 27 13.35 3.40 -5.30
C PHE A 27 11.86 3.76 -5.34
N GLN A 28 11.07 3.05 -6.16
CA GLN A 28 9.63 3.29 -6.31
C GLN A 28 8.88 3.04 -5.00
N LYS A 29 9.28 2.01 -4.24
CA LYS A 29 8.73 1.70 -2.91
C LYS A 29 8.95 2.85 -1.92
N VAL A 30 10.16 3.41 -1.85
CA VAL A 30 10.46 4.54 -0.96
C VAL A 30 9.65 5.78 -1.35
N ARG A 31 9.56 6.12 -2.64
CA ARG A 31 8.76 7.28 -3.09
C ARG A 31 7.27 7.11 -2.78
N LYS A 32 6.72 5.91 -2.99
CA LYS A 32 5.31 5.62 -2.72
C LYS A 32 4.98 5.70 -1.23
N GLN A 33 5.89 5.23 -0.38
CA GLN A 33 5.81 5.41 1.06
C GLN A 33 5.81 6.90 1.46
N ILE A 34 6.72 7.71 0.89
CA ILE A 34 6.77 9.16 1.16
C ILE A 34 5.46 9.84 0.75
N PHE A 35 4.96 9.54 -0.46
CA PHE A 35 3.71 10.10 -0.99
C PHE A 35 2.49 9.75 -0.13
N MET A 36 2.35 8.49 0.29
CA MET A 36 1.24 8.09 1.16
C MET A 36 1.30 8.82 2.51
N LYS A 37 2.49 8.92 3.10
CA LYS A 37 2.70 9.63 4.37
C LYS A 37 2.43 11.13 4.27
N SER A 38 2.69 11.76 3.12
CA SER A 38 2.39 13.18 2.92
C SER A 38 0.90 13.47 2.78
N ILE A 39 0.08 12.48 2.39
CA ILE A 39 -1.39 12.61 2.36
C ILE A 39 -1.97 12.43 3.76
N ASP A 40 -1.65 11.32 4.40
CA ASP A 40 -2.01 11.02 5.79
C ASP A 40 -1.10 9.90 6.28
N SER A 41 -0.37 10.14 7.37
CA SER A 41 0.58 9.19 7.95
C SER A 41 -0.03 7.83 8.29
N GLU A 42 -1.33 7.76 8.55
CA GLU A 42 -2.05 6.53 8.89
C GLU A 42 -2.36 5.66 7.66
N ILE A 43 -2.36 6.22 6.45
CA ILE A 43 -2.51 5.45 5.20
C ILE A 43 -1.37 4.43 5.08
N TRP A 44 -0.13 4.86 5.30
CA TRP A 44 1.01 3.95 5.24
C TRP A 44 0.95 2.88 6.33
N LYS A 45 0.50 3.22 7.54
CA LYS A 45 0.30 2.24 8.62
C LYS A 45 -0.74 1.19 8.23
N THR A 46 -1.83 1.60 7.59
CA THR A 46 -2.86 0.69 7.09
C THR A 46 -2.31 -0.25 6.01
N VAL A 47 -1.46 0.26 5.11
CA VAL A 47 -0.79 -0.55 4.08
C VAL A 47 0.16 -1.60 4.68
N THR A 48 0.84 -1.29 5.79
CA THR A 48 1.78 -2.26 6.41
C THR A 48 1.10 -3.22 7.37
N ASN A 49 0.14 -2.73 8.15
CA ASN A 49 -0.42 -3.46 9.30
C ASN A 49 -1.81 -4.03 9.04
N GLY A 50 -2.46 -3.60 7.95
CA GLY A 50 -3.86 -3.93 7.65
C GLY A 50 -4.82 -2.85 8.10
N PRO A 51 -6.09 -2.92 7.66
CA PRO A 51 -7.14 -2.03 8.12
C PRO A 51 -7.33 -2.19 9.63
N LEU A 52 -7.51 -1.08 10.34
CA LEU A 52 -7.96 -1.16 11.72
C LEU A 52 -9.39 -1.72 11.73
N VAL A 53 -9.63 -2.75 12.53
CA VAL A 53 -10.97 -3.25 12.84
C VAL A 53 -11.39 -2.61 14.17
N PRO A 54 -12.40 -1.73 14.18
CA PRO A 54 -12.93 -1.18 15.42
C PRO A 54 -13.41 -2.29 16.35
N THR A 55 -13.01 -2.23 17.61
CA THR A 55 -13.39 -3.22 18.64
C THR A 55 -14.07 -2.56 19.82
N VAL A 56 -14.84 -3.34 20.55
CA VAL A 56 -15.49 -2.97 21.81
C VAL A 56 -15.15 -4.02 22.87
N LEU A 57 -15.07 -3.62 24.14
CA LEU A 57 -14.82 -4.51 25.26
C LEU A 57 -16.16 -4.91 25.88
N ILE A 58 -16.52 -6.18 25.78
CA ILE A 58 -17.75 -6.74 26.35
C ILE A 58 -17.32 -7.87 27.28
N ASN A 59 -17.63 -7.76 28.58
CA ASN A 59 -17.29 -8.78 29.59
C ASN A 59 -15.82 -9.23 29.56
N ASN A 60 -14.87 -8.28 29.46
CA ASN A 60 -13.43 -8.52 29.28
C ASN A 60 -13.02 -9.27 27.99
N SER A 61 -13.93 -9.49 27.06
CA SER A 61 -13.64 -9.97 25.70
C SER A 61 -13.57 -8.79 24.74
N GLN A 62 -12.58 -8.80 23.84
CA GLN A 62 -12.47 -7.82 22.77
C GLN A 62 -13.18 -8.35 21.53
N GLU A 63 -14.31 -7.74 21.19
CA GLU A 63 -15.14 -8.14 20.06
C GLU A 63 -15.13 -7.07 18.96
N SER A 64 -15.36 -7.47 17.71
CA SER A 64 -15.51 -6.52 16.61
C SER A 64 -16.75 -5.66 16.83
N LYS A 65 -16.58 -4.34 16.78
CA LYS A 65 -17.67 -3.39 16.98
C LYS A 65 -18.60 -3.42 15.75
N PRO A 66 -19.93 -3.62 15.92
CA PRO A 66 -20.91 -3.50 14.84
C PRO A 66 -20.82 -2.15 14.14
N ARG A 67 -21.09 -2.11 12.83
CA ARG A 67 -20.88 -0.91 12.00
C ARG A 67 -21.72 0.28 12.48
N GLU A 68 -22.88 0.02 13.04
CA GLU A 68 -23.84 0.99 13.56
C GLU A 68 -23.32 1.75 14.79
N GLN A 69 -22.34 1.16 15.50
CA GLN A 69 -21.75 1.73 16.71
C GLN A 69 -20.42 2.46 16.42
N TRP A 70 -19.99 2.52 15.17
CA TRP A 70 -18.72 3.16 14.80
C TRP A 70 -18.78 4.66 15.06
N ASN A 71 -17.77 5.18 15.74
CA ASN A 71 -17.60 6.62 15.90
C ASN A 71 -16.91 7.24 14.66
N ILE A 72 -16.77 8.57 14.68
CA ILE A 72 -16.15 9.31 13.56
C ILE A 72 -14.72 8.83 13.29
N ASP A 73 -13.96 8.50 14.33
CA ASP A 73 -12.58 8.02 14.19
C ASP A 73 -12.51 6.61 13.60
N ASP A 74 -13.40 5.71 13.99
CA ASP A 74 -13.55 4.35 13.44
C ASP A 74 -13.82 4.43 11.93
N ILE A 75 -14.76 5.30 11.52
CA ILE A 75 -15.08 5.55 10.12
C ILE A 75 -13.87 6.13 9.39
N ARG A 76 -13.22 7.15 9.96
CA ARG A 76 -12.03 7.80 9.37
C ARG A 76 -10.92 6.78 9.12
N ARG A 77 -10.66 5.89 10.07
CA ARG A 77 -9.63 4.85 9.95
C ARG A 77 -10.00 3.79 8.93
N SER A 78 -11.26 3.36 8.87
CA SER A 78 -11.73 2.45 7.82
C SER A 78 -11.57 3.04 6.41
N GLN A 79 -11.77 4.35 6.25
CA GLN A 79 -11.55 5.04 4.97
C GLN A 79 -10.08 5.06 4.53
N GLN A 80 -9.11 4.90 5.45
CA GLN A 80 -7.70 4.88 5.10
C GLN A 80 -7.33 3.67 4.25
N ASP A 81 -7.96 2.51 4.47
CA ASP A 81 -7.78 1.34 3.59
C ASP A 81 -8.28 1.61 2.18
N VAL A 82 -9.48 2.20 2.05
CA VAL A 82 -10.05 2.56 0.74
C VAL A 82 -9.15 3.55 0.00
N ARG A 83 -8.67 4.60 0.69
CA ARG A 83 -7.72 5.57 0.10
C ARG A 83 -6.42 4.89 -0.30
N ALA A 84 -5.88 4.03 0.55
CA ALA A 84 -4.65 3.28 0.28
C ALA A 84 -4.79 2.39 -0.96
N ARG A 85 -5.89 1.62 -1.06
CA ARG A 85 -6.20 0.78 -2.23
C ARG A 85 -6.26 1.62 -3.50
N ASN A 86 -6.95 2.77 -3.46
CA ASN A 86 -7.02 3.69 -4.60
C ASN A 86 -5.63 4.21 -5.03
N ILE A 87 -4.82 4.68 -4.08
CA ILE A 87 -3.44 5.15 -4.35
C ILE A 87 -2.59 4.02 -4.94
N ILE A 88 -2.71 2.81 -4.40
CA ILE A 88 -1.97 1.66 -4.92
C ILE A 88 -2.36 1.42 -6.37
N SER A 89 -3.65 1.25 -6.66
CA SER A 89 -4.20 0.95 -7.99
C SER A 89 -3.83 1.98 -9.04
N TYR A 90 -3.93 3.28 -8.73
CA TYR A 90 -3.66 4.35 -9.68
C TYR A 90 -2.19 4.40 -10.12
N ALA A 91 -1.29 3.91 -9.26
CA ALA A 91 0.13 3.85 -9.55
C ALA A 91 0.56 2.54 -10.23
N LEU A 92 -0.36 1.66 -10.64
CA LEU A 92 0.00 0.40 -11.30
C LEU A 92 -0.17 0.46 -12.81
N THR A 93 0.61 -0.37 -13.50
CA THR A 93 0.30 -0.76 -14.87
C THR A 93 -0.90 -1.71 -14.87
N VAL A 94 -1.53 -1.89 -16.03
CA VAL A 94 -2.68 -2.80 -16.20
C VAL A 94 -2.33 -4.23 -15.75
N ASP A 95 -1.16 -4.74 -16.13
CA ASP A 95 -0.72 -6.09 -15.77
C ASP A 95 -0.54 -6.28 -14.26
N GLU A 96 0.03 -5.28 -13.58
CA GLU A 96 0.19 -5.30 -12.13
C GLU A 96 -1.16 -5.18 -11.41
N PHE A 97 -2.10 -4.42 -11.97
CA PHE A 97 -3.44 -4.30 -11.40
C PHE A 97 -4.19 -5.64 -11.42
N TYR A 98 -4.15 -6.38 -12.54
CA TYR A 98 -4.83 -7.69 -12.62
C TYR A 98 -4.35 -8.67 -11.55
N ARG A 99 -3.05 -8.65 -11.21
CA ARG A 99 -2.45 -9.53 -10.19
C ARG A 99 -2.96 -9.29 -8.78
N ILE A 100 -3.38 -8.05 -8.49
CA ILE A 100 -3.87 -7.68 -7.16
C ILE A 100 -5.37 -7.42 -7.13
N SER A 101 -6.07 -7.65 -8.25
CA SER A 101 -7.49 -7.35 -8.40
C SER A 101 -8.39 -8.11 -7.41
N THR A 102 -7.95 -9.28 -6.93
CA THR A 102 -8.66 -10.10 -5.95
C THR A 102 -8.37 -9.73 -4.49
N CYS A 103 -7.37 -8.86 -4.24
CA CYS A 103 -7.03 -8.41 -2.89
C CYS A 103 -8.14 -7.54 -2.31
N LYS A 104 -8.49 -7.81 -1.05
CA LYS A 104 -9.55 -7.15 -0.31
C LYS A 104 -9.05 -5.92 0.46
N THR A 105 -7.79 -5.94 0.88
CA THR A 105 -7.17 -4.87 1.68
C THR A 105 -5.95 -4.26 0.99
N ALA A 106 -5.61 -3.02 1.37
CA ALA A 106 -4.40 -2.37 0.88
C ALA A 106 -3.13 -3.13 1.29
N GLN A 107 -3.15 -3.78 2.45
CA GLN A 107 -2.04 -4.61 2.93
C GLN A 107 -1.82 -5.84 2.06
N GLU A 108 -2.90 -6.53 1.66
CA GLU A 108 -2.81 -7.66 0.73
C GLU A 108 -2.26 -7.23 -0.63
N MET A 109 -2.77 -6.13 -1.19
CA MET A 109 -2.26 -5.54 -2.43
C MET A 109 -0.76 -5.26 -2.33
N TRP A 110 -0.32 -4.62 -1.25
CA TRP A 110 1.08 -4.29 -1.03
C TRP A 110 1.97 -5.52 -0.84
N LYS A 111 1.51 -6.51 -0.06
CA LYS A 111 2.22 -7.77 0.14
C LYS A 111 2.40 -8.52 -1.18
N MET A 112 1.37 -8.59 -2.01
CA MET A 112 1.43 -9.23 -3.33
C MET A 112 2.44 -8.53 -4.26
N LEU A 113 2.41 -7.20 -4.31
CA LEU A 113 3.37 -6.40 -5.09
C LEU A 113 4.82 -6.63 -4.64
N ARG A 114 5.05 -6.77 -3.32
CA ARG A 114 6.37 -7.11 -2.76
C ARG A 114 6.83 -8.49 -3.17
N VAL A 115 6.01 -9.52 -2.96
CA VAL A 115 6.36 -10.91 -3.27
C VAL A 115 6.67 -11.08 -4.76
N THR A 116 5.88 -10.44 -5.62
CA THR A 116 6.04 -10.53 -7.08
C THR A 116 7.37 -9.93 -7.56
N ARG A 117 7.84 -8.86 -6.92
CA ARG A 117 8.98 -8.08 -7.41
C ARG A 117 10.28 -8.31 -6.64
N GLU A 118 10.21 -8.50 -5.32
CA GLU A 118 11.36 -8.86 -4.47
C GLU A 118 11.63 -10.38 -4.47
N GLY A 119 10.68 -11.18 -4.96
CA GLY A 119 10.63 -12.63 -4.75
C GLY A 119 10.12 -12.97 -3.35
N THR A 120 9.86 -14.24 -3.09
CA THR A 120 9.67 -14.73 -1.71
C THR A 120 10.99 -14.69 -0.96
N ASP A 121 10.94 -14.67 0.37
CA ASP A 121 12.17 -14.75 1.20
C ASP A 121 13.02 -15.99 0.85
N ASP A 122 12.39 -17.06 0.37
CA ASP A 122 13.05 -18.29 -0.07
C ASP A 122 13.80 -18.12 -1.39
N VAL A 123 13.20 -17.48 -2.40
CA VAL A 123 13.87 -17.14 -3.67
C VAL A 123 15.04 -16.19 -3.42
N ARG A 124 14.87 -15.25 -2.48
CA ARG A 124 15.90 -14.27 -2.14
C ARG A 124 17.05 -14.90 -1.34
N ARG A 125 16.79 -15.93 -0.53
CA ARG A 125 17.80 -16.76 0.14
C ARG A 125 18.56 -17.64 -0.86
N ALA A 126 17.87 -18.25 -1.81
CA ALA A 126 18.48 -19.10 -2.83
C ALA A 126 19.46 -18.35 -3.74
N LYS A 127 19.25 -17.05 -3.98
CA LYS A 127 20.19 -16.19 -4.73
C LYS A 127 21.43 -15.74 -3.93
N ARG A 128 21.49 -16.05 -2.64
CA ARG A 128 22.62 -15.70 -1.75
C ARG A 128 23.54 -16.91 -1.47
N VAL A 129 23.23 -18.08 -2.03
CA VAL A 129 24.06 -19.29 -2.04
C VAL A 129 24.73 -19.40 -3.40
#